data_AF-A0A381LHY0-F1
#
_entry.id   AF-A0A381LHY0-F1
#
_cell.length_a   1.000
_cell.length_b   1.000
_cell.length_c   1.000
_cell.angle_alpha   90.00
_cell.angle_beta   90.00
_cell.angle_gamma   90.00
#
_symmetry.space_group_name_H-M   'P 1'
#
loop_
_entity.id
_entity.type
_entity.pdbx_description
1 polymer ?
#
loop_
_entity_poly.entity_id
_entity_poly.type
_entity_poly.pdbx_seq_one_letter_code
_entity_poly.pdbx_strand_id
1 'polypeptide(L)'
;MKHTQTEEFTKILEIQQNLAAGCDPSTQHESIEELISKNAPLSQVLRLLCLESCISGGIKSRDLEEFKKMILHAYGYQHILTLSALEKAQLLLSRSSPLAVMIPMSGSNSSVGTKTNYTYLRKALRLIVDEVNESDPDDVAYVYSGYAPLSVRLIQSILQKQYLSSLARESSINDTVTPKLGTMPQKFTGFEEAIKHIRGETFDEIQKFSSKVALAREMFTSNVEKKVVFVVFLGGITYAEIAALRFICRKEESKQMRPQ
;
A
#
# COMPACT_ATOMS: atom_id res chain seq x y z
N MET A 1 -16.83 14.03 -16.15
CA MET A 1 -17.71 12.87 -15.89
C MET A 1 -17.91 11.95 -17.10
N LYS A 2 -17.54 12.31 -18.35
CA LYS A 2 -17.68 11.40 -19.51
C LYS A 2 -16.67 10.23 -19.52
N HIS A 3 -15.48 10.42 -18.96
CA HIS A 3 -14.43 9.38 -18.96
C HIS A 3 -14.72 8.20 -18.03
N THR A 4 -15.38 8.42 -16.89
CA THR A 4 -15.68 7.35 -15.91
C THR A 4 -16.86 6.47 -16.31
N GLN A 5 -17.50 6.76 -17.44
CA GLN A 5 -18.64 6.02 -17.99
C GLN A 5 -18.25 5.21 -19.25
N THR A 6 -17.00 5.30 -19.70
CA THR A 6 -16.56 4.54 -20.87
C THR A 6 -16.34 3.07 -20.51
N GLU A 7 -16.64 2.18 -21.44
CA GLU A 7 -16.39 0.74 -21.26
C GLU A 7 -14.91 0.45 -20.98
N GLU A 8 -14.00 1.20 -21.62
CA GLU A 8 -12.56 1.10 -21.39
C GLU A 8 -12.20 1.40 -19.92
N PHE A 9 -12.76 2.48 -19.36
CA PHE A 9 -12.52 2.84 -17.97
C PHE A 9 -13.07 1.77 -17.02
N THR A 10 -14.28 1.28 -17.27
CA THR A 10 -14.90 0.22 -16.45
C THR A 10 -14.06 -1.06 -16.47
N LYS A 11 -13.56 -1.49 -17.63
CA LYS A 11 -12.68 -2.66 -17.75
C LYS A 11 -11.36 -2.47 -17.02
N ILE A 12 -10.72 -1.31 -17.16
CA ILE A 12 -9.47 -1.00 -16.44
C ILE A 12 -9.71 -1.03 -14.93
N LEU A 13 -10.80 -0.45 -14.45
CA LEU A 13 -11.15 -0.41 -13.03
C LEU A 13 -11.43 -1.81 -12.48
N GLU A 14 -12.17 -2.63 -13.21
CA GLU A 14 -12.47 -4.02 -12.85
C GLU A 14 -11.18 -4.83 -12.65
N ILE A 15 -10.24 -4.74 -13.61
CA ILE A 15 -8.94 -5.42 -13.49
C ILE A 15 -8.17 -4.92 -12.25
N GLN A 16 -8.15 -3.61 -12.01
CA GLN A 16 -7.46 -3.04 -10.85
C GLN A 16 -8.05 -3.54 -9.53
N GLN A 17 -9.38 -3.60 -9.42
CA GLN A 17 -10.09 -4.08 -8.24
C GLN A 17 -9.85 -5.58 -8.01
N ASN A 18 -9.93 -6.40 -9.06
CA ASN A 18 -9.66 -7.85 -8.98
C ASN A 18 -8.23 -8.13 -8.52
N LEU A 19 -7.23 -7.43 -9.08
CA LEU A 19 -5.84 -7.55 -8.67
C LEU A 19 -5.66 -7.09 -7.21
N ALA A 20 -6.23 -5.95 -6.83
CA ALA A 20 -6.16 -5.41 -5.47
C ALA A 20 -6.77 -6.37 -4.43
N ALA A 21 -7.94 -6.95 -4.74
CA ALA A 21 -8.64 -7.94 -3.92
C ALA A 21 -7.84 -9.24 -3.76
N GLY A 22 -6.94 -9.54 -4.71
CA GLY A 22 -6.08 -10.73 -4.68
C GLY A 22 -6.65 -11.92 -5.42
N CYS A 23 -7.53 -11.69 -6.42
CA CYS A 23 -7.92 -12.68 -7.39
C CYS A 23 -6.69 -13.21 -8.17
N ASP A 24 -6.80 -14.41 -8.76
CA ASP A 24 -5.68 -14.97 -9.54
C ASP A 24 -5.40 -14.09 -10.76
N PRO A 25 -4.15 -13.59 -10.93
CA PRO A 25 -3.82 -12.69 -12.04
C PRO A 25 -4.05 -13.28 -13.41
N SER A 26 -3.91 -14.60 -13.56
CA SER A 26 -4.09 -15.28 -14.86
C SER A 26 -5.50 -15.09 -15.42
N THR A 27 -6.51 -14.88 -14.55
CA THR A 27 -7.89 -14.62 -14.97
C THR A 27 -8.08 -13.26 -15.64
N GLN A 28 -7.16 -12.32 -15.39
CA GLN A 28 -7.25 -10.95 -15.92
C GLN A 28 -6.47 -10.78 -17.23
N HIS A 29 -5.66 -11.77 -17.62
CA HIS A 29 -4.78 -11.68 -18.79
C HIS A 29 -5.56 -11.48 -20.08
N GLU A 30 -6.66 -12.22 -20.30
CA GLU A 30 -7.52 -12.06 -21.48
C GLU A 30 -8.08 -10.62 -21.59
N SER A 31 -8.46 -10.02 -20.46
CA SER A 31 -8.96 -8.64 -20.43
C SER A 31 -7.85 -7.62 -20.75
N ILE A 32 -6.62 -7.86 -20.30
CA ILE A 32 -5.45 -7.03 -20.63
C ILE A 32 -5.10 -7.15 -22.13
N GLU A 33 -5.17 -8.35 -22.70
CA GLU A 33 -4.96 -8.59 -24.13
C GLU A 33 -6.00 -7.88 -25.00
N GLU A 34 -7.26 -7.88 -24.57
CA GLU A 34 -8.32 -7.14 -25.24
C GLU A 34 -8.04 -5.63 -25.24
N LEU A 35 -7.56 -5.08 -24.11
CA LEU A 35 -7.17 -3.67 -24.01
C LEU A 35 -6.01 -3.32 -24.96
N ILE A 36 -5.03 -4.21 -25.08
CA ILE A 36 -3.91 -4.03 -26.03
C ILE A 36 -4.44 -4.06 -27.46
N SER A 37 -5.31 -5.01 -27.79
CA SER A 37 -5.91 -5.18 -29.12
C SER A 37 -6.78 -3.99 -29.52
N LYS A 38 -7.45 -3.35 -28.55
CA LYS A 38 -8.24 -2.12 -28.72
C LYS A 38 -7.38 -0.85 -28.80
N ASN A 39 -6.06 -0.96 -28.72
CA ASN A 39 -5.12 0.16 -28.72
C ASN A 39 -5.43 1.17 -27.59
N ALA A 40 -5.73 0.67 -26.39
CA ALA A 40 -5.86 1.49 -25.19
C ALA A 40 -4.56 2.27 -24.91
N PRO A 41 -4.57 3.40 -24.18
CA PRO A 41 -3.35 4.14 -23.91
C PRO A 41 -2.29 3.27 -23.22
N LEU A 42 -1.09 3.19 -23.81
CA LEU A 42 0.02 2.35 -23.32
C LEU A 42 0.30 2.55 -21.83
N SER A 43 0.17 3.78 -21.32
CA SER A 43 0.36 4.08 -19.90
C SER A 43 -0.60 3.31 -18.99
N GLN A 44 -1.83 3.05 -19.43
CA GLN A 44 -2.80 2.27 -18.64
C GLN A 44 -2.43 0.80 -18.63
N VAL A 45 -2.11 0.23 -19.80
CA VAL A 45 -1.65 -1.17 -19.93
C VAL A 45 -0.40 -1.42 -19.08
N LEU A 46 0.61 -0.54 -19.19
CA LEU A 46 1.84 -0.67 -18.39
C LEU A 46 1.57 -0.56 -16.88
N ARG A 47 0.63 0.29 -16.46
CA ARG A 47 0.23 0.40 -15.05
C ARG A 47 -0.45 -0.87 -14.56
N LEU A 48 -1.30 -1.52 -15.35
CA LEU A 48 -1.92 -2.80 -15.01
C LEU A 48 -0.88 -3.91 -14.84
N LEU A 49 0.05 -4.03 -15.78
CA LEU A 49 1.13 -5.03 -15.70
C LEU A 49 2.07 -4.77 -14.52
N CYS A 50 2.40 -3.51 -14.24
CA CYS A 50 3.20 -3.15 -13.07
C CYS A 50 2.45 -3.44 -11.76
N LEU A 51 1.14 -3.18 -11.73
CA LEU A 51 0.29 -3.49 -10.58
C LEU A 51 0.28 -4.99 -10.30
N GLU A 52 0.03 -5.82 -11.33
CA GLU A 52 0.10 -7.27 -11.24
C GLU A 52 1.46 -7.75 -10.71
N SER A 53 2.54 -7.28 -11.34
CA SER A 53 3.91 -7.63 -10.94
C SER A 53 4.21 -7.25 -9.49
N CYS A 54 3.81 -6.06 -9.05
CA CYS A 54 4.05 -5.60 -7.68
C CYS A 54 3.18 -6.32 -6.63
N ILE A 55 1.94 -6.68 -6.96
CA ILE A 55 1.01 -7.30 -5.99
C ILE A 55 1.15 -8.81 -5.89
N SER A 56 1.65 -9.47 -6.95
CA SER A 56 1.80 -10.93 -7.02
C SER A 56 3.24 -11.42 -6.97
N GLY A 57 4.23 -10.53 -6.88
CA GLY A 57 5.65 -10.90 -6.79
C GLY A 57 6.21 -11.35 -8.13
N GLY A 58 5.84 -10.62 -9.18
CA GLY A 58 6.22 -10.88 -10.56
C GLY A 58 5.20 -11.71 -11.35
N ILE A 59 5.25 -11.51 -12.66
CA ILE A 59 4.42 -12.19 -13.65
C ILE A 59 5.13 -13.49 -14.08
N LYS A 60 4.39 -14.55 -14.39
CA LYS A 60 5.01 -15.80 -14.89
C LYS A 60 5.81 -15.49 -16.16
N SER A 61 6.98 -16.13 -16.32
CA SER A 61 7.90 -15.80 -17.41
C SER A 61 7.26 -15.94 -18.80
N ARG A 62 6.40 -16.94 -18.98
CA ARG A 62 5.67 -17.15 -20.24
C ARG A 62 4.76 -15.96 -20.56
N ASP A 63 3.84 -15.66 -19.65
CA ASP A 63 2.85 -14.59 -19.81
C ASP A 63 3.54 -13.23 -19.98
N LEU A 64 4.63 -12.98 -19.24
CA LEU A 64 5.40 -11.74 -19.36
C LEU A 64 6.02 -11.56 -20.76
N GLU A 65 6.60 -12.60 -21.34
CA GLU A 65 7.17 -12.52 -22.70
C GLU A 65 6.07 -12.36 -23.76
N GLU A 66 4.91 -12.98 -23.56
CA GLU A 66 3.72 -12.78 -24.40
C GLU A 66 3.25 -11.31 -24.33
N PHE A 67 3.11 -10.72 -23.14
CA PHE A 67 2.77 -9.30 -22.98
C PHE A 67 3.79 -8.35 -23.60
N LYS A 68 5.09 -8.59 -23.40
CA LYS A 68 6.15 -7.78 -24.01
C LYS A 68 6.03 -7.81 -25.53
N LYS A 69 5.83 -9.00 -26.11
CA LYS A 69 5.64 -9.18 -27.56
C LYS A 69 4.43 -8.39 -28.06
N MET A 70 3.28 -8.53 -27.39
CA MET A 70 2.06 -7.80 -27.77
C MET A 70 2.24 -6.27 -27.69
N ILE A 71 2.89 -5.77 -26.65
CA ILE A 71 3.15 -4.32 -26.50
C ILE A 71 4.05 -3.80 -27.62
N LEU A 72 5.13 -4.52 -27.96
CA LEU A 72 6.05 -4.10 -29.01
C LEU A 72 5.39 -4.10 -30.39
N HIS A 73 4.51 -5.08 -30.66
CA HIS A 73 3.76 -5.13 -31.92
C HIS A 73 2.67 -4.06 -32.02
N ALA A 74 1.94 -3.77 -30.94
CA ALA A 74 0.82 -2.83 -30.95
C ALA A 74 1.27 -1.36 -30.86
N TYR A 75 2.24 -1.04 -29.98
CA TYR A 75 2.65 0.34 -29.68
C TYR A 75 4.01 0.72 -30.28
N GLY A 76 4.75 -0.25 -30.81
CA GLY A 76 6.03 -0.05 -31.48
C GLY A 76 7.26 -0.46 -30.67
N TYR A 77 8.33 -0.80 -31.39
CA TYR A 77 9.55 -1.38 -30.82
C TYR A 77 10.39 -0.42 -29.96
N GLN A 78 10.15 0.89 -30.05
CA GLN A 78 10.77 1.90 -29.19
C GLN A 78 10.53 1.64 -27.70
N HIS A 79 9.42 0.98 -27.36
CA HIS A 79 9.05 0.66 -25.99
C HIS A 79 9.87 -0.45 -25.35
N ILE A 80 10.82 -1.06 -26.07
CA ILE A 80 11.85 -1.92 -25.46
C ILE A 80 12.65 -1.17 -24.38
N LEU A 81 12.90 0.13 -24.61
CA LEU A 81 13.57 0.99 -23.63
C LEU A 81 12.68 1.25 -22.42
N THR A 82 11.38 1.44 -22.64
CA THR A 82 10.39 1.61 -21.57
C THR A 82 10.31 0.36 -20.70
N LEU A 83 10.24 -0.83 -21.30
CA LEU A 83 10.22 -2.10 -20.59
C LEU A 83 11.50 -2.32 -19.79
N SER A 84 12.67 -2.02 -20.37
CA SER A 84 13.95 -2.09 -19.65
C SER A 84 14.01 -1.10 -18.47
N ALA A 85 13.47 0.11 -18.62
CA ALA A 85 13.40 1.08 -17.53
C ALA A 85 12.49 0.61 -16.39
N LEU A 86 11.34 -0.01 -16.70
CA LEU A 86 10.42 -0.59 -15.70
C LEU A 86 11.03 -1.78 -14.96
N GLU A 87 11.80 -2.61 -15.65
CA GLU A 87 12.55 -3.72 -15.07
C GLU A 87 13.64 -3.20 -14.12
N LYS A 88 14.41 -2.19 -14.53
CA LYS A 88 15.41 -1.51 -13.68
C LYS A 88 14.78 -0.85 -12.46
N ALA A 89 13.61 -0.25 -12.61
CA ALA A 89 12.82 0.31 -11.51
C ALA A 89 12.19 -0.78 -10.61
N GLN A 90 12.33 -2.06 -10.97
CA GLN A 90 11.77 -3.21 -10.25
C GLN A 90 10.24 -3.21 -10.15
N LEU A 91 9.57 -2.58 -11.12
CA LEU A 91 8.11 -2.51 -11.19
C LEU A 91 7.53 -3.68 -12.00
N LEU A 92 8.18 -4.04 -13.11
CA LEU A 92 7.79 -5.13 -13.98
C LEU A 92 8.89 -6.20 -13.98
N LEU A 93 8.64 -7.31 -13.29
CA LEU A 93 9.62 -8.38 -13.13
C LEU A 93 9.00 -9.74 -13.49
N SER A 94 9.84 -10.62 -14.03
CA SER A 94 9.50 -12.04 -14.11
C SER A 94 9.52 -12.65 -12.70
N ARG A 95 8.58 -13.55 -12.41
CA ARG A 95 8.53 -14.35 -11.18
C ARG A 95 9.77 -15.23 -10.99
N SER A 96 10.45 -15.60 -12.08
CA SER A 96 11.73 -16.32 -12.00
C SER A 96 12.89 -15.44 -11.55
N SER A 97 12.72 -14.11 -11.52
CA SER A 97 13.75 -13.19 -11.06
C SER A 97 13.86 -13.21 -9.54
N PRO A 98 15.08 -13.33 -8.97
CA PRO A 98 15.26 -13.24 -7.52
C PRO A 98 14.82 -11.88 -6.95
N LEU A 99 14.79 -10.84 -7.79
CA LEU A 99 14.34 -9.50 -7.39
C LEU A 99 12.82 -9.39 -7.23
N ALA A 100 12.05 -10.35 -7.76
CA ALA A 100 10.59 -10.35 -7.70
C ALA A 100 10.06 -11.02 -6.42
N VAL A 101 10.90 -11.78 -5.72
CA VAL A 101 10.51 -12.56 -4.55
C VAL A 101 10.09 -11.63 -3.40
N MET A 102 8.85 -11.82 -2.95
CA MET A 102 8.29 -11.14 -1.78
C MET A 102 8.87 -11.67 -0.49
N ILE A 103 8.89 -10.82 0.54
CA ILE A 103 9.32 -11.19 1.89
C ILE A 103 8.46 -12.37 2.35
N PRO A 104 9.07 -13.51 2.73
CA PRO A 104 8.34 -14.73 3.05
C PRO A 104 7.58 -14.56 4.35
N MET A 105 6.48 -15.29 4.48
CA MET A 105 5.80 -15.45 5.76
C MET A 105 6.66 -16.29 6.71
N SER A 106 6.63 -15.95 8.00
CA SER A 106 7.31 -16.71 9.07
C SER A 106 6.94 -18.20 8.96
N GLY A 107 7.92 -19.05 8.62
CA GLY A 107 7.75 -20.50 8.40
C GLY A 107 8.08 -21.01 6.99
N SER A 108 8.37 -20.12 6.03
CA SER A 108 8.86 -20.50 4.69
C SER A 108 10.39 -20.53 4.63
N ASN A 109 10.97 -21.60 4.10
CA ASN A 109 12.42 -21.86 4.03
C ASN A 109 13.21 -20.96 3.05
N SER A 110 12.59 -19.92 2.48
CA SER A 110 13.17 -19.10 1.42
C SER A 110 13.53 -17.70 1.94
N SER A 111 14.65 -17.52 2.61
CA SER A 111 15.03 -16.27 3.31
C SER A 111 15.39 -15.05 2.42
N VAL A 112 15.15 -15.08 1.11
CA VAL A 112 15.70 -14.11 0.14
C VAL A 112 14.61 -13.30 -0.58
N GLY A 113 13.54 -12.96 0.14
CA GLY A 113 12.50 -12.05 -0.36
C GLY A 113 12.79 -10.61 0.06
N THR A 114 12.77 -9.66 -0.88
CA THR A 114 13.01 -8.23 -0.58
C THR A 114 11.83 -7.33 -0.93
N LYS A 115 10.82 -7.84 -1.63
CA LYS A 115 9.64 -7.08 -2.03
C LYS A 115 8.55 -7.15 -0.96
N THR A 116 7.79 -6.07 -0.85
CA THR A 116 6.63 -5.97 0.04
C THR A 116 5.63 -7.08 -0.24
N ASN A 117 5.24 -7.84 0.78
CA ASN A 117 4.29 -8.94 0.64
C ASN A 117 2.85 -8.43 0.76
N TYR A 118 2.27 -8.01 -0.37
CA TYR A 118 0.89 -7.52 -0.40
C TYR A 118 -0.13 -8.60 -0.02
N THR A 119 0.13 -9.88 -0.30
CA THR A 119 -0.79 -10.98 0.06
C THR A 119 -0.99 -11.10 1.56
N TYR A 120 0.09 -11.02 2.33
CA TYR A 120 0.02 -11.02 3.80
C TYR A 120 -0.56 -9.71 4.33
N LEU A 121 -0.04 -8.57 3.84
CA LEU A 121 -0.44 -7.25 4.32
C LEU A 121 -1.90 -6.93 4.04
N ARG A 122 -2.48 -7.45 2.96
CA ARG A 122 -3.91 -7.30 2.64
C ARG A 122 -4.79 -7.73 3.81
N LYS A 123 -4.47 -8.88 4.43
CA LYS A 123 -5.19 -9.40 5.58
C LYS A 123 -4.75 -8.71 6.88
N ALA A 124 -3.44 -8.60 7.10
CA ALA A 124 -2.89 -8.08 8.36
C ALA A 124 -3.25 -6.61 8.64
N LEU A 125 -3.33 -5.78 7.60
CA LEU A 125 -3.63 -4.34 7.69
C LEU A 125 -4.99 -3.97 7.11
N ARG A 126 -5.84 -4.96 6.78
CA ARG A 126 -7.16 -4.77 6.16
C ARG A 126 -7.10 -3.73 5.03
N LEU A 127 -6.32 -4.06 3.99
CA LEU A 127 -6.15 -3.17 2.82
C LEU A 127 -7.39 -3.13 1.93
N ILE A 128 -8.27 -4.13 2.03
CA ILE A 128 -9.53 -4.21 1.30
C ILE A 128 -10.66 -4.12 2.32
N VAL A 129 -11.60 -3.22 2.06
CA VAL A 129 -12.83 -3.00 2.81
C VAL A 129 -13.95 -2.99 1.78
N ASP A 130 -14.79 -4.02 1.79
CA ASP A 130 -15.79 -4.21 0.73
C ASP A 130 -16.95 -3.22 0.83
N GLU A 131 -17.33 -2.84 2.05
CA GLU A 131 -18.41 -1.89 2.32
C GLU A 131 -17.81 -0.56 2.81
N VAL A 132 -17.71 0.43 1.92
CA VAL A 132 -17.30 1.79 2.27
C VAL A 132 -18.39 2.77 1.88
N ASN A 133 -18.79 3.63 2.81
CA ASN A 133 -19.70 4.71 2.51
C ASN A 133 -18.94 5.89 1.91
N GLU A 134 -19.17 6.19 0.63
CA GLU A 134 -18.48 7.29 -0.07
C GLU A 134 -19.00 8.68 0.32
N SER A 135 -20.24 8.76 0.84
CA SER A 135 -20.86 10.03 1.22
C SER A 135 -20.47 10.48 2.63
N ASP A 136 -20.38 9.54 3.56
CA ASP A 136 -19.86 9.76 4.91
C ASP A 136 -18.83 8.67 5.25
N PRO A 137 -17.54 8.90 4.90
CA PRO A 137 -16.52 7.86 4.99
C PRO A 137 -16.14 7.55 6.44
N ASP A 138 -16.15 6.26 6.75
CA ASP A 138 -15.76 5.69 8.03
C ASP A 138 -14.28 5.27 8.04
N ASP A 139 -13.73 4.83 6.91
CA ASP A 139 -12.34 4.41 6.77
C ASP A 139 -11.60 5.10 5.63
N VAL A 140 -10.26 5.11 5.68
CA VAL A 140 -9.39 5.66 4.63
C VAL A 140 -9.53 4.96 3.28
N ALA A 141 -10.12 3.76 3.24
CA ALA A 141 -10.40 3.01 2.01
C ALA A 141 -11.32 3.75 1.01
N TYR A 142 -12.03 4.81 1.45
CA TYR A 142 -12.91 5.60 0.56
C TYR A 142 -12.17 6.23 -0.62
N VAL A 143 -10.87 6.49 -0.50
CA VAL A 143 -10.10 7.18 -1.54
C VAL A 143 -9.89 6.34 -2.81
N TYR A 144 -10.07 5.02 -2.71
CA TYR A 144 -10.07 4.09 -3.84
C TYR A 144 -11.29 3.17 -3.82
N SER A 145 -12.41 3.64 -3.25
CA SER A 145 -13.69 2.90 -3.19
C SER A 145 -13.52 1.43 -2.74
N GLY A 146 -12.78 1.23 -1.65
CA GLY A 146 -12.59 -0.09 -1.03
C GLY A 146 -11.13 -0.50 -0.81
N TYR A 147 -10.16 0.13 -1.49
CA TYR A 147 -8.74 -0.08 -1.21
C TYR A 147 -8.14 1.00 -0.30
N ALA A 148 -7.60 0.60 0.84
CA ALA A 148 -6.85 1.47 1.74
C ALA A 148 -5.36 1.53 1.29
N PRO A 149 -4.81 2.73 1.00
CA PRO A 149 -3.40 2.85 0.64
C PRO A 149 -2.49 2.29 1.72
N LEU A 150 -1.60 1.35 1.35
CA LEU A 150 -0.68 0.72 2.29
C LEU A 150 0.15 1.75 3.07
N SER A 151 0.67 2.77 2.38
CA SER A 151 1.43 3.87 2.97
C SER A 151 0.68 4.57 4.11
N VAL A 152 -0.61 4.82 3.92
CA VAL A 152 -1.47 5.47 4.93
C VAL A 152 -1.81 4.52 6.06
N ARG A 153 -2.01 3.23 5.78
CA ARG A 153 -2.21 2.18 6.80
C ARG A 153 -0.99 2.04 7.72
N LEU A 154 0.22 2.24 7.22
CA LEU A 154 1.44 2.30 8.05
C LEU A 154 1.46 3.50 8.97
N ILE A 155 0.95 4.64 8.51
CA ILE A 155 0.83 5.83 9.36
C ILE A 155 -0.26 5.60 10.42
N GLN A 156 -1.35 4.92 10.07
CA GLN A 156 -2.39 4.52 11.03
C GLN A 156 -1.87 3.50 12.06
N SER A 157 -0.94 2.60 11.72
CA SER A 157 -0.36 1.68 12.71
C SER A 157 0.48 2.41 13.76
N ILE A 158 0.97 3.63 13.45
CA ILE A 158 1.67 4.50 14.40
C ILE A 158 0.69 5.37 15.19
N LEU A 159 -0.23 6.07 14.50
CA LEU A 159 -1.11 7.09 15.08
C LEU A 159 -2.40 6.52 15.69
N GLN A 160 -3.01 5.54 15.02
CA GLN A 160 -4.37 5.05 15.29
C GLN A 160 -4.38 3.55 15.65
N LYS A 161 -3.43 3.12 16.50
CA LYS A 161 -3.28 1.71 16.92
C LYS A 161 -4.59 1.03 17.33
N GLN A 162 -5.38 1.69 18.17
CA GLN A 162 -6.63 1.13 18.71
C GLN A 162 -7.67 0.86 17.61
N TYR A 163 -7.78 1.76 16.64
CA TYR A 163 -8.69 1.63 15.51
C TYR A 163 -8.23 0.54 14.55
N LEU A 164 -6.93 0.48 14.25
CA LEU A 164 -6.42 -0.56 13.35
C LEU A 164 -6.48 -1.96 14.00
N SER A 165 -6.27 -2.05 15.32
CA SER A 165 -6.42 -3.30 16.07
C SER A 165 -7.88 -3.76 16.16
N SER A 166 -8.86 -2.85 16.25
CA SER A 166 -10.28 -3.25 16.18
C SER A 166 -10.63 -3.76 14.79
N LEU A 167 -10.15 -3.09 13.73
CA LEU A 167 -10.37 -3.52 12.35
C LEU A 167 -9.75 -4.89 12.03
N ALA A 168 -8.56 -5.18 12.57
CA ALA A 168 -7.88 -6.46 12.37
C ALA A 168 -8.52 -7.62 13.18
N ARG A 169 -9.10 -7.31 14.35
CA ARG A 169 -9.81 -8.28 15.19
C ARG A 169 -11.15 -8.72 14.61
N GLU A 170 -11.88 -7.83 13.91
CA GLU A 170 -13.10 -8.21 13.19
C GLU A 170 -12.85 -9.31 12.15
N SER A 171 -11.66 -9.31 11.52
CA SER A 171 -11.25 -10.36 10.57
C SER A 171 -10.71 -11.63 11.24
N SER A 172 -10.50 -11.62 12.57
CA SER A 172 -9.77 -12.65 13.32
C SER A 172 -10.59 -13.12 14.53
N ILE A 173 -11.78 -13.67 14.31
CA ILE A 173 -12.67 -14.17 15.38
C ILE A 173 -12.05 -15.36 16.17
N ASN A 174 -10.94 -15.97 15.74
CA ASN A 174 -10.45 -17.22 16.33
C ASN A 174 -9.03 -17.25 16.92
N ASP A 175 -8.23 -16.17 16.90
CA ASP A 175 -6.87 -16.24 17.44
C ASP A 175 -6.67 -15.36 18.69
N THR A 176 -6.84 -16.00 19.85
CA THR A 176 -6.36 -15.50 21.14
C THR A 176 -4.84 -15.46 21.17
N VAL A 177 -4.24 -14.34 20.77
CA VAL A 177 -2.81 -14.10 20.98
C VAL A 177 -2.64 -13.02 22.05
N THR A 178 -2.11 -13.46 23.19
CA THR A 178 -1.60 -12.62 24.27
C THR A 178 -0.41 -11.78 23.77
N PRO A 179 -0.34 -10.48 24.07
CA PRO A 179 0.79 -9.66 23.63
C PRO A 179 2.02 -9.97 24.50
N LYS A 180 3.00 -10.70 23.94
CA LYS A 180 4.34 -10.80 24.53
C LYS A 180 5.10 -9.50 24.25
N LEU A 181 5.45 -8.79 25.32
CA LEU A 181 6.19 -7.55 25.31
C LEU A 181 7.67 -7.84 24.95
N GLY A 182 8.03 -7.61 23.69
CA GLY A 182 9.39 -7.67 23.18
C GLY A 182 10.01 -6.27 23.04
N THR A 183 11.33 -6.21 23.23
CA THR A 183 12.15 -4.99 23.39
C THR A 183 12.46 -4.29 22.06
N MET A 184 11.46 -3.68 21.40
CA MET A 184 11.60 -2.78 20.24
C MET A 184 10.54 -1.63 20.28
N PRO A 185 10.66 -0.56 19.48
CA PRO A 185 10.30 0.80 19.89
C PRO A 185 8.81 0.97 20.21
N GLN A 186 8.53 1.72 21.27
CA GLN A 186 7.18 1.94 21.84
C GLN A 186 6.11 2.43 20.83
N LYS A 187 6.50 2.89 19.63
CA LYS A 187 5.59 3.35 18.57
C LYS A 187 5.04 2.25 17.64
N PHE A 188 5.67 1.09 17.50
CA PHE A 188 5.20 0.03 16.58
C PHE A 188 4.57 -1.20 17.25
N THR A 189 4.43 -1.15 18.58
CA THR A 189 3.87 -2.24 19.38
C THR A 189 2.53 -2.74 18.84
N GLY A 190 2.49 -4.02 18.47
CA GLY A 190 1.30 -4.71 17.94
C GLY A 190 1.25 -4.95 16.42
N PHE A 191 2.06 -4.24 15.63
CA PHE A 191 2.11 -4.40 14.16
C PHE A 191 3.51 -4.74 13.63
N GLU A 192 4.42 -5.16 14.51
CA GLU A 192 5.82 -5.47 14.18
C GLU A 192 5.94 -6.58 13.11
N GLU A 193 5.13 -7.62 13.22
CA GLU A 193 5.09 -8.70 12.22
C GLU A 193 4.61 -8.20 10.86
N ALA A 194 3.63 -7.30 10.79
CA ALA A 194 3.20 -6.68 9.54
C ALA A 194 4.33 -5.87 8.90
N ILE A 195 5.05 -5.10 9.69
CA ILE A 195 6.11 -4.21 9.19
C ILE A 195 7.31 -4.99 8.64
N LYS A 196 7.63 -6.15 9.23
CA LYS A 196 8.68 -7.04 8.69
C LYS A 196 8.43 -7.49 7.26
N HIS A 197 7.17 -7.50 6.81
CA HIS A 197 6.79 -7.92 5.46
C HIS A 197 6.81 -6.76 4.43
N ILE A 198 7.38 -5.62 4.80
CA ILE A 198 7.49 -4.43 3.95
C ILE A 198 8.94 -4.27 3.53
N ARG A 199 9.14 -3.87 2.27
CA ARG A 199 10.47 -3.58 1.76
C ARG A 199 11.09 -2.41 2.51
N GLY A 200 12.32 -2.61 3.00
CA GLY A 200 13.16 -1.57 3.58
C GLY A 200 13.44 -1.81 5.05
N GLU A 201 14.27 -0.95 5.63
CA GLU A 201 14.58 -0.98 7.06
C GLU A 201 13.56 -0.15 7.84
N THR A 202 13.24 -0.61 9.05
CA THR A 202 12.38 0.11 10.00
C THR A 202 13.24 0.60 11.17
N PHE A 203 13.15 1.89 11.48
CA PHE A 203 13.88 2.51 12.58
C PHE A 203 12.99 3.49 13.35
N ASP A 204 13.30 3.71 14.63
CA ASP A 204 12.68 4.73 15.48
C ASP A 204 13.78 5.37 16.33
N GLU A 205 14.11 6.61 15.99
CA GLU A 205 15.20 7.35 16.64
C GLU A 205 14.62 8.41 17.59
N ILE A 206 15.01 8.35 18.85
CA ILE A 206 14.60 9.32 19.87
C ILE A 206 15.69 10.37 20.01
N GLN A 207 15.43 11.57 19.48
CA GLN A 207 16.32 12.71 19.66
C GLN A 207 16.17 13.30 21.08
N LYS A 208 17.25 13.26 21.86
CA LYS A 208 17.32 13.92 23.18
C LYS A 208 17.83 15.35 23.00
N PHE A 209 17.11 16.34 23.54
CA PHE A 209 17.51 17.74 23.49
C PHE A 209 18.57 18.08 24.54
N SER A 210 19.41 19.09 24.28
CA SER A 210 20.29 19.68 25.29
C SER A 210 19.48 20.46 26.34
N SER A 211 19.97 20.52 27.58
CA SER A 211 19.20 21.04 28.73
C SER A 211 18.69 22.47 28.57
N LYS A 212 19.35 23.30 27.75
CA LYS A 212 18.96 24.69 27.49
C LYS A 212 17.66 24.83 26.68
N VAL A 213 17.35 23.85 25.81
CA VAL A 213 16.13 23.86 24.98
C VAL A 213 14.94 23.25 25.72
N ALA A 214 15.20 22.30 26.64
CA ALA A 214 14.18 21.72 27.51
C ALA A 214 13.58 22.78 28.45
N LEU A 215 14.43 23.63 29.04
CA LEU A 215 14.04 24.73 29.92
C LEU A 215 13.22 25.81 29.17
N ALA A 216 13.57 26.08 27.90
CA ALA A 216 12.80 26.98 27.06
C ALA A 216 11.39 26.43 26.74
N ARG A 217 11.26 25.11 26.48
CA ARG A 217 9.95 24.48 26.26
C ARG A 217 9.08 24.53 27.51
N GLU A 218 9.62 24.22 28.69
CA GLU A 218 8.88 24.29 29.96
C GLU A 218 8.34 25.70 30.26
N MET A 219 9.05 26.76 29.84
CA MET A 219 8.59 28.15 29.99
C MET A 219 7.48 28.55 29.02
N PHE A 220 7.33 27.89 27.86
CA PHE A 220 6.28 28.18 26.88
C PHE A 220 5.07 27.21 26.96
N THR A 221 5.21 26.05 27.62
CA THR A 221 4.13 25.06 27.76
C THR A 221 3.19 25.36 28.92
N SER A 222 2.45 26.47 28.87
CA SER A 222 1.38 26.77 29.84
C SER A 222 -0.03 26.40 29.34
N ASN A 223 -0.16 25.97 28.09
CA ASN A 223 -1.40 25.46 27.50
C ASN A 223 -1.13 24.08 26.90
N VAL A 224 -2.14 23.20 26.92
CA VAL A 224 -2.08 21.86 26.32
C VAL A 224 -1.71 21.97 24.84
N GLU A 225 -0.41 21.89 24.53
CA GLU A 225 0.08 22.10 23.18
C GLU A 225 -0.34 20.93 22.28
N LYS A 226 -1.08 21.26 21.22
CA LYS A 226 -1.34 20.34 20.13
C LYS A 226 0.01 19.93 19.53
N LYS A 227 0.37 18.65 19.65
CA LYS A 227 1.59 18.11 19.04
C LYS A 227 1.38 18.02 17.53
N VAL A 228 2.29 18.63 16.77
CA VAL A 228 2.32 18.54 15.30
C VAL A 228 3.17 17.34 14.88
N VAL A 229 2.61 16.49 14.02
CA VAL A 229 3.32 15.34 13.44
C VAL A 229 3.66 15.66 11.98
N PHE A 230 4.93 15.62 11.64
CA PHE A 230 5.39 15.73 10.26
C PHE A 230 5.43 14.35 9.62
N VAL A 231 4.66 14.17 8.55
CA VAL A 231 4.68 12.98 7.70
C VAL A 231 5.39 13.35 6.39
N VAL A 232 6.49 12.67 6.08
CA VAL A 232 7.33 12.97 4.91
C VAL A 232 7.37 11.75 3.98
N PHE A 233 7.02 11.96 2.72
CA PHE A 233 7.11 10.94 1.66
C PHE A 233 8.31 11.24 0.76
N LEU A 234 9.26 10.30 0.70
CA LEU A 234 10.42 10.38 -0.19
C LEU A 234 10.12 9.63 -1.49
N GLY A 235 10.17 10.33 -2.63
CA GLY A 235 9.85 9.75 -3.93
C GLY A 235 8.44 10.07 -4.46
N GLY A 236 7.67 10.88 -3.73
CA GLY A 236 6.36 11.39 -4.16
C GLY A 236 5.20 10.88 -3.31
N ILE A 237 4.08 11.59 -3.40
CA ILE A 237 2.81 11.29 -2.74
C ILE A 237 1.67 11.57 -3.71
N THR A 238 0.62 10.76 -3.65
CA THR A 238 -0.58 10.91 -4.48
C THR A 238 -1.64 11.77 -3.80
N TYR A 239 -2.54 12.36 -4.58
CA TYR A 239 -3.68 13.11 -4.03
C TYR A 239 -4.61 12.24 -3.17
N ALA A 240 -4.75 10.95 -3.51
CA ALA A 240 -5.51 10.00 -2.71
C ALA A 240 -4.89 9.81 -1.32
N GLU A 241 -3.57 9.66 -1.23
CA GLU A 241 -2.87 9.57 0.06
C GLU A 241 -2.99 10.87 0.86
N ILE A 242 -2.89 12.03 0.21
CA ILE A 242 -3.11 13.32 0.87
C ILE A 242 -4.55 13.42 1.43
N ALA A 243 -5.55 13.01 0.67
CA ALA A 243 -6.95 13.01 1.11
C ALA A 243 -7.17 12.08 2.31
N ALA A 244 -6.57 10.89 2.28
CA ALA A 244 -6.64 9.94 3.38
C ALA A 244 -5.90 10.46 4.64
N LEU A 245 -4.77 11.14 4.50
CA LEU A 245 -4.08 11.77 5.63
C LEU A 245 -4.89 12.91 6.24
N ARG A 246 -5.50 13.76 5.40
CA ARG A 246 -6.41 14.82 5.86
C ARG A 246 -7.61 14.25 6.62
N PHE A 247 -8.14 13.12 6.16
CA PHE A 247 -9.20 12.40 6.85
C PHE A 247 -8.76 11.94 8.25
N ILE A 248 -7.56 11.35 8.37
CA ILE A 248 -6.99 10.97 9.68
C ILE A 248 -6.81 12.19 10.58
N CYS A 249 -6.26 13.29 10.07
CA CYS A 249 -6.06 14.52 10.84
C CYS A 249 -7.38 15.03 11.45
N ARG A 250 -8.47 15.07 10.67
CA ARG A 250 -9.79 15.49 11.18
C ARG A 250 -10.32 14.59 12.30
N LYS A 251 -10.11 13.27 12.18
CA LYS A 251 -10.51 12.32 13.22
C LYS A 251 -9.70 12.50 14.50
N GLU A 252 -8.40 12.74 14.39
CA GLU A 252 -7.54 13.00 15.55
C GLU A 252 -7.88 14.33 16.25
N GLU A 253 -8.19 15.38 15.49
CA GLU A 253 -8.68 16.65 16.06
C GLU A 253 -10.00 16.47 16.82
N SER A 254 -10.95 15.73 16.24
CA SER A 254 -12.24 15.46 16.86
C SER A 254 -12.12 14.64 18.15
N LYS A 255 -11.13 13.74 18.21
CA LYS A 255 -10.83 12.93 19.39
C LYS A 255 -10.19 13.76 20.50
N GLN A 256 -9.33 14.71 20.16
CA GLN A 256 -8.73 15.65 21.13
C GLN A 256 -9.74 16.64 21.72
N MET A 257 -10.81 16.96 20.99
CA MET A 257 -11.87 17.87 21.46
C MET A 257 -12.94 17.22 22.35
N ARG A 258 -12.97 15.89 22.50
CA ARG A 258 -13.83 15.21 23.48
C ARG A 258 -13.02 14.97 24.76
N PRO A 259 -13.05 15.88 25.76
CA PRO A 259 -12.56 15.52 27.08
C PRO A 259 -13.45 14.40 27.63
N GLN A 260 -12.81 13.40 28.23
CA GLN A 260 -13.49 12.40 29.06
C GLN A 260 -14.12 13.05 30.28
#